data_AF-A0A4U2YSC7-F1
#
_entry.id   AF-A0A4U2YSC7-F1
#
_cell.length_a   1.000
_cell.length_b   1.000
_cell.length_c   1.000
_cell.angle_alpha   90.00
_cell.angle_beta   90.00
_cell.angle_gamma   90.00
#
_symmetry.space_group_name_H-M   'P 1'
#
loop_
_entity.id
_entity.type
_entity.pdbx_description
1 polymer ?
#
loop_
_entity_poly.entity_id
_entity_poly.type
_entity_poly.pdbx_seq_one_letter_code
_entity_poly.pdbx_strand_id
1 'polypeptide(L)'
;MAEESWHAARLIPTSGISGAEEQERRATSALLAVLSSVKEFGRALLGTVAAPAGNVETYIEVPFKLGGKDLRPDGLIRVRRGSREWTALVEVKTGKNALATEQLENYLDICRDQGFDALITISNEIPPSPDVHPTQVDRRKLRKVALHHWSWADVLASAVLQKEHRGVSDPDQAWVLGELIRYLEHPKSGALEFDDMGADWVPLREAVTSGTLRAGDPTITDVVARFDALIRYASLQLGRRLGADVVVQMSRKERSDPTLRAQILRTGLVDHGVLRGALRIPGTVGDISVTANLRTNTVTCHVDVDAPKTGRATTRVNWLVRQLKTAPDGLRLEAFVVNQRGAGASDLLAVVREDPAVLVLDATRELKAFRLEMSVPMGTKRGRGRGSFIDSVMNAVDTFYEDVVQHLKAWSAAPPKMRPEVATPPGEPAELTSTALSSQDD
;
A
#
# COMPACT_ATOMS: atom_id res chain seq x y z
N MET A 1 -32.00 9.55 -23.78
CA MET A 1 -31.45 9.02 -25.05
C MET A 1 -31.69 7.52 -25.05
N ALA A 2 -32.07 6.92 -26.18
CA ALA A 2 -32.29 5.48 -26.22
C ALA A 2 -30.94 4.75 -26.07
N GLU A 3 -30.87 3.74 -25.19
CA GLU A 3 -29.67 2.93 -24.91
C GLU A 3 -29.19 2.12 -26.14
N GLU A 4 -29.99 2.07 -27.21
CA GLU A 4 -29.73 1.33 -28.45
C GLU A 4 -28.42 1.75 -29.18
N SER A 5 -27.80 2.87 -28.82
CA SER A 5 -26.55 3.35 -29.42
C SER A 5 -25.28 3.07 -28.61
N TRP A 6 -25.38 2.41 -27.44
CA TRP A 6 -24.22 2.19 -26.58
C TRP A 6 -23.45 0.94 -26.99
N HIS A 7 -22.12 1.07 -27.09
CA HIS A 7 -21.25 -0.05 -27.43
C HIS A 7 -20.71 -0.71 -26.17
N ALA A 8 -20.95 -2.01 -26.02
CA ALA A 8 -20.39 -2.79 -24.92
C ALA A 8 -18.85 -2.82 -25.00
N ALA A 9 -18.20 -2.78 -23.84
CA ALA A 9 -16.75 -2.93 -23.74
C ALA A 9 -16.29 -4.30 -24.29
N ARG A 10 -15.09 -4.33 -24.90
CA ARG A 10 -14.55 -5.52 -25.57
C ARG A 10 -13.15 -5.86 -25.04
N LEU A 11 -12.93 -7.15 -24.76
CA LEU A 11 -11.61 -7.70 -24.39
C LEU A 11 -10.56 -7.45 -25.49
N ILE A 12 -10.98 -7.56 -26.75
CA ILE A 12 -10.14 -7.32 -27.93
C ILE A 12 -10.73 -6.12 -28.68
N PRO A 13 -10.36 -4.88 -28.32
CA PRO A 13 -10.83 -3.69 -29.00
C PRO A 13 -10.21 -3.57 -30.40
N THR A 14 -10.96 -3.00 -31.34
CA THR A 14 -10.52 -2.76 -32.73
C THR A 14 -9.95 -1.35 -32.95
N SER A 15 -9.71 -0.59 -31.87
CA SER A 15 -8.98 0.68 -31.98
C SER A 15 -7.58 0.44 -32.52
N GLY A 16 -7.00 1.44 -33.19
CA GLY A 16 -5.65 1.35 -33.74
C GLY A 16 -4.61 1.03 -32.66
N ILE A 17 -3.36 0.78 -33.07
CA ILE A 17 -2.26 0.37 -32.17
C ILE A 17 -1.25 1.49 -31.88
N SER A 18 -1.47 2.70 -32.40
CA SER A 18 -0.50 3.80 -32.43
C SER A 18 -1.07 5.10 -31.84
N GLY A 19 -0.46 5.56 -30.74
CA GLY A 19 -0.79 6.85 -30.12
C GLY A 19 -1.39 6.71 -28.73
N ALA A 20 -1.35 7.81 -27.97
CA ALA A 20 -1.80 7.85 -26.58
C ALA A 20 -3.32 7.65 -26.47
N GLU A 21 -4.12 8.34 -27.29
CA GLU A 21 -5.59 8.21 -27.27
C GLU A 21 -6.05 6.77 -27.60
N GLU A 22 -5.40 6.11 -28.57
CA GLU A 22 -5.73 4.72 -28.89
C GLU A 22 -5.31 3.77 -27.77
N GLN A 23 -4.18 4.03 -27.10
CA GLN A 23 -3.74 3.28 -25.92
C GLN A 23 -4.75 3.42 -24.78
N GLU A 24 -5.23 4.64 -24.51
CA GLU A 24 -6.28 4.92 -23.52
C GLU A 24 -7.54 4.10 -23.83
N ARG A 25 -8.07 4.19 -25.07
CA ARG A 25 -9.24 3.40 -25.49
C ARG A 25 -9.04 1.90 -25.33
N ARG A 26 -7.87 1.37 -25.70
CA ARG A 26 -7.57 -0.07 -25.56
C ARG A 26 -7.57 -0.49 -24.09
N ALA A 27 -6.91 0.28 -23.23
CA ALA A 27 -6.82 0.00 -21.80
C ALA A 27 -8.20 0.09 -21.13
N THR A 28 -8.98 1.12 -21.45
CA THR A 28 -10.36 1.28 -20.96
C THR A 28 -11.23 0.10 -21.37
N SER A 29 -11.27 -0.23 -22.67
CA SER A 29 -12.13 -1.30 -23.18
C SER A 29 -11.76 -2.66 -22.57
N ALA A 30 -10.46 -2.98 -22.48
CA ALA A 30 -10.00 -4.23 -21.89
C ALA A 30 -10.34 -4.31 -20.39
N LEU A 31 -10.05 -3.26 -19.62
CA LEU A 31 -10.38 -3.21 -18.20
C LEU A 31 -11.89 -3.38 -17.97
N LEU A 32 -12.71 -2.60 -18.67
CA LEU A 32 -14.16 -2.62 -18.52
C LEU A 32 -14.78 -3.96 -18.94
N ALA A 33 -14.24 -4.63 -19.96
CA ALA A 33 -14.70 -5.95 -20.35
C ALA A 33 -14.35 -7.03 -19.31
N VAL A 34 -13.16 -6.96 -18.72
CA VAL A 34 -12.75 -7.87 -17.64
C VAL A 34 -13.54 -7.61 -16.36
N LEU A 35 -13.84 -6.34 -16.07
CA LEU A 35 -14.63 -5.92 -14.92
C LEU A 35 -16.04 -6.53 -14.91
N SER A 36 -16.67 -6.63 -16.08
CA SER A 36 -17.98 -7.28 -16.23
C SER A 36 -17.90 -8.79 -16.37
N SER A 37 -16.81 -9.33 -16.92
CA SER A 37 -16.67 -10.77 -17.19
C SER A 37 -16.14 -11.59 -16.01
N VAL A 38 -15.28 -11.02 -15.17
CA VAL A 38 -14.66 -11.70 -14.03
C VAL A 38 -15.33 -11.25 -12.74
N LYS A 39 -16.28 -12.04 -12.23
CA LYS A 39 -17.21 -11.63 -11.17
C LYS A 39 -16.52 -11.20 -9.88
N GLU A 40 -15.54 -11.98 -9.43
CA GLU A 40 -14.83 -11.75 -8.18
C GLU A 40 -13.94 -10.49 -8.26
N PHE A 41 -13.28 -10.27 -9.40
CA PHE A 41 -12.50 -9.05 -9.65
C PHE A 41 -13.39 -7.82 -9.75
N GLY A 42 -14.46 -7.90 -10.54
CA GLY A 42 -15.46 -6.84 -10.66
C GLY A 42 -16.01 -6.44 -9.29
N ARG A 43 -16.40 -7.42 -8.47
CA ARG A 43 -16.86 -7.19 -7.09
C ARG A 43 -15.79 -6.58 -6.20
N ALA A 44 -14.55 -7.06 -6.28
CA ALA A 44 -13.45 -6.57 -5.45
C ALA A 44 -13.13 -5.10 -5.75
N LEU A 45 -13.04 -4.74 -7.05
CA LEU A 45 -12.69 -3.37 -7.45
C LEU A 45 -13.87 -2.40 -7.27
N LEU A 46 -15.08 -2.78 -7.71
CA LEU A 46 -16.28 -1.93 -7.58
C LEU A 46 -16.74 -1.75 -6.12
N GLY A 47 -16.44 -2.71 -5.24
CA GLY A 47 -16.70 -2.57 -3.81
C GLY A 47 -15.95 -1.40 -3.17
N THR A 48 -14.81 -0.98 -3.73
CA THR A 48 -14.02 0.17 -3.23
C THR A 48 -14.71 1.51 -3.46
N VAL A 49 -15.63 1.58 -4.42
CA VAL A 49 -16.40 2.78 -4.79
C VAL A 49 -17.88 2.68 -4.38
N ALA A 50 -18.15 1.83 -3.38
CA ALA A 50 -19.48 1.60 -2.82
C ALA A 50 -20.56 1.12 -3.82
N ALA A 51 -20.16 0.60 -4.98
CA ALA A 51 -21.10 -0.01 -5.89
C ALA A 51 -21.69 -1.30 -5.28
N PRO A 52 -22.98 -1.60 -5.52
CA PRO A 52 -23.61 -2.81 -5.00
C PRO A 52 -23.04 -4.07 -5.65
N ALA A 53 -23.13 -5.22 -4.97
CA ALA A 53 -22.89 -6.51 -5.60
C ALA A 53 -24.09 -6.87 -6.51
N GLY A 54 -23.88 -6.88 -7.83
CA GLY A 54 -24.92 -7.12 -8.83
C GLY A 54 -24.37 -7.53 -10.19
N ASN A 55 -25.24 -7.59 -11.20
CA ASN A 55 -24.83 -7.81 -12.59
C ASN A 55 -24.14 -6.55 -13.12
N VAL A 56 -22.91 -6.69 -13.61
CA VAL A 56 -22.09 -5.58 -14.09
C VAL A 56 -22.18 -5.52 -15.61
N GLU A 57 -22.61 -4.38 -16.14
CA GLU A 57 -22.64 -4.04 -17.56
C GLU A 57 -21.68 -2.89 -17.79
N THR A 58 -20.89 -2.95 -18.86
CA THR A 58 -19.89 -1.93 -19.18
C THR A 58 -19.93 -1.52 -20.64
N TYR A 59 -19.79 -0.22 -20.87
CA TYR A 59 -19.88 0.41 -22.18
C TYR A 59 -18.72 1.37 -22.40
N ILE A 60 -18.39 1.63 -23.67
CA ILE A 60 -17.31 2.53 -24.08
C ILE A 60 -17.83 3.69 -24.92
N GLU A 61 -17.18 4.85 -24.80
CA GLU A 61 -17.40 6.05 -25.64
C GLU A 61 -18.86 6.52 -25.73
N VAL A 62 -19.57 6.52 -24.59
CA VAL A 62 -21.01 6.82 -24.54
C VAL A 62 -21.27 8.31 -24.79
N PRO A 63 -22.04 8.70 -25.84
CA PRO A 63 -22.23 10.12 -26.16
C PRO A 63 -23.28 10.79 -25.28
N PHE A 64 -22.97 11.98 -24.78
CA PHE A 64 -23.86 12.86 -24.03
C PHE A 64 -23.88 14.28 -24.58
N LYS A 65 -24.99 14.98 -24.37
CA LYS A 65 -25.12 16.40 -24.72
C LYS A 65 -25.17 17.25 -23.46
N LEU A 66 -24.27 18.22 -23.34
CA LEU A 66 -24.24 19.19 -22.25
C LEU A 66 -24.03 20.59 -22.83
N GLY A 67 -24.98 21.50 -22.59
CA GLY A 67 -24.85 22.90 -23.05
C GLY A 67 -24.61 23.05 -24.55
N GLY A 68 -25.15 22.15 -25.39
CA GLY A 68 -24.96 22.16 -26.85
C GLY A 68 -23.65 21.52 -27.33
N LYS A 69 -22.77 21.06 -26.43
CA LYS A 69 -21.57 20.28 -26.76
C LYS A 69 -21.85 18.79 -26.68
N ASP A 70 -21.31 18.04 -27.63
CA ASP A 70 -21.27 16.58 -27.56
C ASP A 70 -20.01 16.16 -26.78
N LEU A 71 -20.21 15.44 -25.68
CA LEU A 71 -19.17 14.94 -24.79
C LEU A 71 -19.21 13.42 -24.75
N ARG A 72 -18.03 12.79 -24.70
CA ARG A 72 -17.89 11.33 -24.75
C ARG A 72 -16.92 10.88 -23.66
N PRO A 73 -17.42 10.49 -22.47
CA PRO A 73 -16.62 9.78 -21.47
C PRO A 73 -16.08 8.48 -22.06
N ASP A 74 -14.90 8.07 -21.61
CA ASP A 74 -14.23 6.86 -22.10
C ASP A 74 -15.05 5.58 -21.83
N GLY A 75 -15.83 5.57 -20.74
CA GLY A 75 -16.76 4.48 -20.49
C GLY A 75 -17.88 4.76 -19.49
N LEU A 76 -18.71 3.74 -19.31
CA LEU A 76 -19.83 3.72 -18.37
C LEU A 76 -19.90 2.33 -17.73
N ILE A 77 -20.03 2.30 -16.39
CA ILE A 77 -20.25 1.08 -15.61
C ILE A 77 -21.65 1.16 -15.03
N ARG A 78 -22.41 0.08 -15.19
CA ARG A 78 -23.73 -0.07 -14.62
C ARG A 78 -23.80 -1.36 -13.82
N VAL A 79 -24.32 -1.29 -12.61
CA VAL A 79 -24.49 -2.44 -11.73
C VAL A 79 -25.96 -2.58 -11.34
N ARG A 80 -26.58 -3.70 -11.74
CA ARG A 80 -27.99 -3.99 -11.46
C ARG A 80 -28.13 -5.05 -10.37
N ARG A 81 -28.92 -4.73 -9.34
CA ARG A 81 -29.28 -5.67 -8.26
C ARG A 81 -30.78 -5.60 -7.99
N GLY A 82 -31.52 -6.55 -8.54
CA GLY A 82 -32.99 -6.53 -8.48
C GLY A 82 -33.53 -5.29 -9.19
N SER A 83 -34.33 -4.47 -8.51
CA SER A 83 -34.87 -3.22 -9.05
C SER A 83 -33.96 -1.99 -8.86
N ARG A 84 -32.80 -2.16 -8.21
CA ARG A 84 -31.85 -1.07 -7.99
C ARG A 84 -30.76 -1.10 -9.07
N GLU A 85 -30.42 0.09 -9.55
CA GLU A 85 -29.34 0.33 -10.49
C GLU A 85 -28.37 1.33 -9.86
N TRP A 86 -27.08 1.07 -10.04
CA TRP A 86 -25.99 2.00 -9.72
C TRP A 86 -25.20 2.25 -11.00
N THR A 87 -24.96 3.50 -11.36
CA THR A 87 -24.29 3.86 -12.63
C THR A 87 -23.16 4.86 -12.37
N ALA A 88 -22.02 4.64 -13.04
CA ALA A 88 -20.87 5.54 -13.01
C ALA A 88 -20.32 5.82 -14.41
N LEU A 89 -19.94 7.06 -14.67
CA LEU A 89 -19.09 7.41 -15.81
C LEU A 89 -17.64 7.08 -15.49
N VAL A 90 -16.86 6.78 -16.52
CA VAL A 90 -15.43 6.45 -16.43
C VAL A 90 -14.64 7.36 -17.37
N GLU A 91 -13.61 7.99 -16.84
CA GLU A 91 -12.61 8.75 -17.60
C GLU A 91 -11.21 8.19 -17.31
N VAL A 92 -10.42 7.97 -18.34
CA VAL A 92 -9.15 7.24 -18.28
C VAL A 92 -8.03 8.09 -18.87
N LYS A 93 -6.86 8.02 -18.26
CA LYS A 93 -5.62 8.58 -18.77
C LYS A 93 -4.52 7.53 -18.66
N THR A 94 -3.69 7.41 -19.68
CA THR A 94 -2.49 6.55 -19.66
C THR A 94 -1.23 7.38 -19.83
N GLY A 95 -0.08 6.78 -19.51
CA GLY A 95 1.21 7.46 -19.59
C GLY A 95 1.28 8.70 -18.68
N LYS A 96 1.68 9.84 -19.24
CA LYS A 96 1.91 11.10 -18.51
C LYS A 96 0.75 12.10 -18.65
N ASN A 97 -0.37 11.67 -19.23
CA ASN A 97 -1.54 12.53 -19.40
C ASN A 97 -2.21 12.75 -18.05
N ALA A 98 -2.55 14.01 -17.76
CA ALA A 98 -3.23 14.40 -16.52
C ALA A 98 -4.74 14.51 -16.74
N LEU A 99 -5.50 14.28 -15.67
CA LEU A 99 -6.94 14.50 -15.64
C LEU A 99 -7.24 16.00 -15.65
N ALA A 100 -8.08 16.45 -16.60
CA ALA A 100 -8.40 17.87 -16.77
C ALA A 100 -9.64 18.29 -15.95
N THR A 101 -9.50 19.31 -15.08
CA THR A 101 -10.59 19.79 -14.22
C THR A 101 -11.87 20.10 -14.99
N GLU A 102 -11.79 20.86 -16.11
CA GLU A 102 -12.97 21.21 -16.91
C GLU A 102 -13.70 19.96 -17.42
N GLN A 103 -12.96 18.95 -17.87
CA GLN A 103 -13.52 17.70 -18.38
C GLN A 103 -14.26 16.93 -17.27
N LEU A 104 -13.62 16.80 -16.10
CA LEU A 104 -14.22 16.13 -14.93
C LEU A 104 -15.48 16.87 -14.48
N GLU A 105 -15.44 18.20 -14.42
CA GLU A 105 -16.58 19.02 -14.01
C GLU A 105 -17.76 18.94 -14.99
N ASN A 106 -17.49 18.80 -16.29
CA ASN A 106 -18.53 18.56 -17.30
C ASN A 106 -19.17 17.17 -17.12
N TYR A 107 -18.37 16.12 -16.85
CA TYR A 107 -18.90 14.78 -16.60
C TYR A 107 -19.67 14.68 -15.29
N LEU A 108 -19.26 15.41 -14.25
CA LEU A 108 -20.04 15.52 -13.01
C LEU A 108 -21.41 16.17 -13.26
N ASP A 109 -21.49 17.18 -14.13
CA ASP A 109 -22.77 17.75 -14.55
C ASP A 109 -23.62 16.74 -15.32
N ILE A 110 -23.02 15.97 -16.23
CA ILE A 110 -23.72 14.88 -16.94
C ILE A 110 -24.25 13.83 -15.95
N CYS A 111 -23.44 13.36 -15.01
CA CYS A 111 -23.88 12.41 -13.99
C CYS A 111 -25.07 12.96 -13.20
N ARG A 112 -25.02 14.24 -12.80
CA ARG A 112 -26.10 14.89 -12.08
C ARG A 112 -27.39 14.96 -12.91
N ASP A 113 -27.28 15.33 -14.19
CA ASP A 113 -28.43 15.52 -15.08
C ASP A 113 -29.05 14.18 -15.50
N GLN A 114 -28.26 13.11 -15.60
CA GLN A 114 -28.74 11.73 -15.86
C GLN A 114 -29.14 10.96 -14.59
N GLY A 115 -28.81 11.48 -13.40
CA GLY A 115 -29.06 10.79 -12.13
C GLY A 115 -28.11 9.62 -11.85
N PHE A 116 -26.90 9.65 -12.40
CA PHE A 116 -25.85 8.66 -12.12
C PHE A 116 -25.20 8.90 -10.76
N ASP A 117 -24.72 7.83 -10.14
CA ASP A 117 -24.21 7.81 -8.78
C ASP A 117 -22.80 8.36 -8.66
N ALA A 118 -21.94 8.12 -9.67
CA ALA A 118 -20.53 8.46 -9.57
C ALA A 118 -19.85 8.84 -10.90
N LEU A 119 -18.70 9.50 -10.77
CA LEU A 119 -17.65 9.59 -11.79
C LEU A 119 -16.40 8.88 -11.23
N ILE A 120 -15.87 7.93 -11.98
CA ILE A 120 -14.62 7.22 -11.67
C ILE A 120 -13.56 7.70 -12.65
N THR A 121 -12.43 8.16 -12.14
CA THR A 121 -11.26 8.46 -12.96
C THR A 121 -10.19 7.38 -12.80
N ILE A 122 -9.45 7.08 -13.87
CA ILE A 122 -8.34 6.13 -13.84
C ILE A 122 -7.09 6.76 -14.47
N SER A 123 -5.99 6.85 -13.73
CA SER A 123 -4.73 7.39 -14.27
C SER A 123 -3.50 6.80 -13.58
N ASN A 124 -2.30 7.24 -13.95
CA ASN A 124 -1.06 6.90 -13.23
C ASN A 124 -0.82 7.79 -12.00
N GLU A 125 -1.72 8.73 -11.70
CA GLU A 125 -1.63 9.55 -10.49
C GLU A 125 -1.96 8.69 -9.28
N ILE A 126 -1.09 8.70 -8.27
CA ILE A 126 -1.28 7.90 -7.05
C ILE A 126 -1.57 8.89 -5.93
N PRO A 127 -2.84 9.05 -5.52
CA PRO A 127 -3.19 9.96 -4.44
C PRO A 127 -2.61 9.48 -3.10
N PRO A 128 -2.39 10.39 -2.14
CA PRO A 128 -1.85 10.06 -0.82
C PRO A 128 -2.77 9.12 -0.02
N SER A 129 -4.07 9.14 -0.30
CA SER A 129 -5.06 8.24 0.29
C SER A 129 -6.20 7.96 -0.68
N PRO A 130 -6.95 6.84 -0.53
CA PRO A 130 -8.07 6.50 -1.40
C PRO A 130 -9.19 7.55 -1.44
N ASP A 131 -9.35 8.35 -0.38
CA ASP A 131 -10.41 9.35 -0.25
C ASP A 131 -10.06 10.71 -0.88
N VAL A 132 -8.84 10.85 -1.41
CA VAL A 132 -8.36 12.08 -2.04
C VAL A 132 -8.28 11.89 -3.54
N HIS A 133 -9.02 12.71 -4.28
CA HIS A 133 -8.92 12.75 -5.73
C HIS A 133 -7.70 13.60 -6.15
N PRO A 134 -6.88 13.17 -7.13
CA PRO A 134 -5.67 13.90 -7.55
C PRO A 134 -5.99 15.27 -8.19
N THR A 135 -7.11 15.36 -8.90
CA THR A 135 -7.58 16.61 -9.52
C THR A 135 -8.56 17.35 -8.62
N GLN A 136 -8.36 18.66 -8.44
CA GLN A 136 -9.33 19.51 -7.74
C GLN A 136 -10.50 19.86 -8.67
N VAL A 137 -11.71 19.80 -8.12
CA VAL A 137 -12.97 20.16 -8.78
C VAL A 137 -13.84 20.99 -7.83
N ASP A 138 -14.83 21.70 -8.36
CA ASP A 138 -15.83 22.39 -7.54
C ASP A 138 -16.61 21.39 -6.65
N ARG A 139 -16.39 21.49 -5.33
CA ARG A 139 -17.07 20.67 -4.31
C ARG A 139 -18.59 20.75 -4.36
N ARG A 140 -19.18 21.80 -4.94
CA ARG A 140 -20.63 21.93 -5.11
C ARG A 140 -21.18 20.86 -6.06
N LYS A 141 -20.40 20.44 -7.05
CA LYS A 141 -20.78 19.38 -8.02
C LYS A 141 -20.79 17.98 -7.38
N LEU A 142 -20.07 17.79 -6.26
CA LEU A 142 -19.98 16.52 -5.54
C LEU A 142 -21.14 16.24 -4.56
N ARG A 143 -22.14 17.12 -4.49
CA ARG A 143 -23.26 16.97 -3.54
C ARG A 143 -24.18 15.80 -3.85
N LYS A 144 -24.33 15.45 -5.14
CA LYS A 144 -25.22 14.39 -5.62
C LYS A 144 -24.49 13.22 -6.28
N VAL A 145 -23.25 13.45 -6.70
CA VAL A 145 -22.44 12.51 -7.48
C VAL A 145 -21.14 12.30 -6.73
N ALA A 146 -20.77 11.04 -6.49
CA ALA A 146 -19.49 10.71 -5.90
C ALA A 146 -18.37 10.83 -6.95
N LEU A 147 -17.19 11.27 -6.53
CA LEU A 147 -16.00 11.32 -7.38
C LEU A 147 -14.96 10.38 -6.79
N HIS A 148 -14.58 9.36 -7.57
CA HIS A 148 -13.60 8.35 -7.18
C HIS A 148 -12.42 8.34 -8.14
N HIS A 149 -11.29 7.87 -7.63
CA HIS A 149 -10.09 7.69 -8.42
C HIS A 149 -9.48 6.32 -8.18
N TRP A 150 -9.11 5.64 -9.26
CA TRP A 150 -8.25 4.46 -9.21
C TRP A 150 -6.95 4.78 -9.92
N SER A 151 -5.82 4.59 -9.24
CA SER A 151 -4.57 4.53 -9.99
C SER A 151 -4.51 3.22 -10.77
N TRP A 152 -3.85 3.19 -11.93
CA TRP A 152 -3.62 1.92 -12.64
C TRP A 152 -2.85 0.90 -11.78
N ALA A 153 -1.99 1.38 -10.88
CA ALA A 153 -1.31 0.55 -9.89
C ALA A 153 -2.31 -0.13 -8.93
N ASP A 154 -3.36 0.57 -8.50
CA ASP A 154 -4.43 0.01 -7.65
C ASP A 154 -5.23 -1.07 -8.38
N VAL A 155 -5.57 -0.82 -9.65
CA VAL A 155 -6.29 -1.76 -10.51
C VAL A 155 -5.47 -3.04 -10.69
N LEU A 156 -4.18 -2.91 -11.02
CA LEU A 156 -3.28 -4.04 -11.19
C LEU A 156 -3.06 -4.81 -9.89
N ALA A 157 -2.81 -4.12 -8.77
CA ALA A 157 -2.65 -4.76 -7.47
C ALA A 157 -3.91 -5.55 -7.07
N SER A 158 -5.09 -4.97 -7.32
CA SER A 158 -6.37 -5.65 -7.08
C SER A 158 -6.55 -6.88 -7.97
N ALA A 159 -6.16 -6.80 -9.24
CA ALA A 159 -6.24 -7.92 -10.18
C ALA A 159 -5.33 -9.08 -9.75
N VAL A 160 -4.06 -8.79 -9.42
CA VAL A 160 -3.10 -9.82 -9.01
C VAL A 160 -3.50 -10.44 -7.67
N LEU A 161 -3.90 -9.62 -6.69
CA LEU A 161 -4.38 -10.13 -5.41
C LEU A 161 -5.60 -11.04 -5.58
N GLN A 162 -6.52 -10.66 -6.49
CA GLN A 162 -7.69 -11.48 -6.78
C GLN A 162 -7.31 -12.80 -7.45
N LYS A 163 -6.43 -12.78 -8.47
CA LYS A 163 -6.03 -13.98 -9.22
C LYS A 163 -5.21 -14.96 -8.40
N GLU A 164 -4.15 -14.47 -7.76
CA GLU A 164 -3.12 -15.33 -7.14
C GLU A 164 -3.46 -15.76 -5.71
N HIS A 165 -4.25 -14.97 -4.98
CA HIS A 165 -4.40 -15.17 -3.53
C HIS A 165 -5.85 -15.35 -3.07
N ARG A 166 -6.80 -14.58 -3.60
CA ARG A 166 -8.22 -14.74 -3.26
C ARG A 166 -8.90 -15.83 -4.10
N GLY A 167 -8.40 -16.05 -5.31
CA GLY A 167 -8.90 -17.02 -6.27
C GLY A 167 -10.06 -16.49 -7.11
N VAL A 168 -10.22 -17.08 -8.29
CA VAL A 168 -11.39 -16.92 -9.16
C VAL A 168 -11.93 -18.32 -9.39
N SER A 169 -13.22 -18.52 -9.12
CA SER A 169 -13.84 -19.84 -9.10
C SER A 169 -13.89 -20.51 -10.48
N ASP A 170 -14.08 -19.71 -11.52
CA ASP A 170 -14.14 -20.13 -12.91
C ASP A 170 -12.73 -20.06 -13.56
N PRO A 171 -12.19 -21.18 -14.07
CA PRO A 171 -10.86 -21.21 -14.67
C PRO A 171 -10.69 -20.30 -15.90
N ASP A 172 -11.74 -20.12 -16.70
CA ASP A 172 -11.70 -19.27 -17.89
C ASP A 172 -11.69 -17.80 -17.47
N GLN A 173 -12.48 -17.41 -16.46
CA GLN A 173 -12.42 -16.08 -15.88
C GLN A 173 -11.06 -15.80 -15.21
N ALA A 174 -10.48 -16.80 -14.54
CA ALA A 174 -9.13 -16.69 -13.95
C ALA A 174 -8.07 -16.45 -15.03
N TRP A 175 -8.18 -17.14 -16.17
CA TRP A 175 -7.31 -16.95 -17.33
C TRP A 175 -7.48 -15.55 -17.94
N VAL A 176 -8.73 -15.09 -18.14
CA VAL A 176 -9.03 -13.74 -18.64
C VAL A 176 -8.43 -12.65 -17.73
N LEU A 177 -8.54 -12.81 -16.40
CA LEU A 177 -7.92 -11.90 -15.45
C LEU A 177 -6.38 -11.93 -15.55
N GLY A 178 -5.79 -13.10 -15.79
CA GLY A 178 -4.37 -13.26 -16.06
C GLY A 178 -3.91 -12.50 -17.30
N GLU A 179 -4.70 -12.51 -18.37
CA GLU A 179 -4.39 -11.75 -19.58
C GLU A 179 -4.51 -10.24 -19.38
N LEU A 180 -5.44 -9.76 -18.54
CA LEU A 180 -5.48 -8.35 -18.14
C LEU A 180 -4.22 -7.96 -17.38
N ILE A 181 -3.80 -8.77 -16.40
CA ILE A 181 -2.58 -8.54 -15.63
C ILE A 181 -1.39 -8.44 -16.58
N ARG A 182 -1.21 -9.43 -17.46
CA ARG A 182 -0.14 -9.45 -18.46
C ARG A 182 -0.17 -8.21 -19.37
N TYR A 183 -1.36 -7.77 -19.78
CA TYR A 183 -1.53 -6.56 -20.57
C TYR A 183 -1.09 -5.31 -19.80
N LEU A 184 -1.60 -5.10 -18.59
CA LEU A 184 -1.29 -3.93 -17.76
C LEU A 184 0.20 -3.88 -17.38
N GLU A 185 0.82 -5.04 -17.17
CA GLU A 185 2.25 -5.14 -16.85
C GLU A 185 3.18 -4.78 -17.99
N HIS A 186 2.71 -4.88 -19.23
CA HIS A 186 3.52 -4.59 -20.39
C HIS A 186 3.78 -3.07 -20.49
N PRO A 187 5.03 -2.59 -20.68
CA PRO A 187 5.32 -1.15 -20.70
C PRO A 187 4.49 -0.33 -21.71
N LYS A 188 4.14 -0.95 -22.85
CA LYS A 188 3.25 -0.34 -23.87
C LYS A 188 1.77 -0.24 -23.46
N SER A 189 1.38 -0.67 -22.26
CA SER A 189 0.04 -0.42 -21.71
C SER A 189 -0.11 1.03 -21.24
N GLY A 190 1.00 1.65 -20.81
CA GLY A 190 0.99 2.97 -20.19
C GLY A 190 0.37 3.00 -18.79
N ALA A 191 0.18 1.84 -18.13
CA ALA A 191 -0.56 1.68 -16.87
C ALA A 191 0.33 1.43 -15.63
N LEU A 192 1.68 1.47 -15.74
CA LEU A 192 2.57 0.99 -14.67
C LEU A 192 3.62 1.98 -14.17
N GLU A 193 3.51 3.26 -14.50
CA GLU A 193 4.65 4.17 -14.35
C GLU A 193 4.46 5.15 -13.19
N PHE A 194 4.87 4.73 -11.99
CA PHE A 194 5.54 5.67 -11.08
C PHE A 194 7.01 5.71 -11.49
N ASP A 195 7.32 6.48 -12.53
CA ASP A 195 8.64 6.49 -13.19
C ASP A 195 9.46 7.75 -12.92
N ASP A 196 8.87 8.81 -12.36
CA ASP A 196 9.51 10.12 -12.19
C ASP A 196 9.06 10.80 -10.88
N MET A 197 10.03 11.35 -10.13
CA MET A 197 9.82 12.16 -8.92
C MET A 197 9.43 13.62 -9.19
N GLY A 198 9.31 14.02 -10.46
CA GLY A 198 9.01 15.39 -10.86
C GLY A 198 10.25 16.22 -11.15
N ALA A 199 10.05 17.34 -11.86
CA ALA A 199 11.13 18.26 -12.22
C ALA A 199 11.80 18.90 -10.99
N ASP A 200 11.05 19.05 -9.91
CA ASP A 200 11.47 19.70 -8.67
C ASP A 200 12.36 18.82 -7.78
N TRP A 201 12.45 17.52 -8.05
CA TRP A 201 13.26 16.58 -7.26
C TRP A 201 14.75 16.96 -7.18
N VAL A 202 15.36 17.22 -8.34
CA VAL A 202 16.81 17.50 -8.41
C VAL A 202 17.14 18.85 -7.75
N PRO A 203 16.45 19.97 -8.07
CA PRO A 203 16.66 21.24 -7.39
C PRO A 203 16.48 21.17 -5.88
N LEU A 204 15.42 20.50 -5.41
CA LEU A 204 15.15 20.37 -3.98
C LEU A 204 16.26 19.62 -3.26
N ARG A 205 16.73 18.50 -3.83
CA ARG A 205 17.84 17.72 -3.24
C ARG A 205 19.12 18.54 -3.15
N GLU A 206 19.45 19.32 -4.18
CA GLU A 206 20.60 20.22 -4.18
C GLU A 206 20.45 21.32 -3.13
N ALA A 207 19.24 21.85 -2.94
CA ALA A 207 18.94 22.82 -1.88
C ALA A 207 19.10 22.21 -0.48
N VAL A 208 18.68 20.95 -0.26
CA VAL A 208 18.91 20.24 1.01
C VAL A 208 20.41 20.01 1.24
N THR A 209 21.12 19.53 0.22
CA THR A 209 22.56 19.22 0.30
C THR A 209 23.40 20.47 0.61
N SER A 210 23.03 21.61 0.01
CA SER A 210 23.69 22.91 0.24
C SER A 210 23.21 23.64 1.50
N GLY A 211 22.21 23.12 2.23
CA GLY A 211 21.65 23.78 3.42
C GLY A 211 20.83 25.05 3.11
N THR A 212 20.41 25.22 1.86
CA THR A 212 19.69 26.41 1.38
C THR A 212 18.18 26.23 1.35
N LEU A 213 17.65 25.00 1.50
CA LEU A 213 16.21 24.74 1.56
C LEU A 213 15.55 25.58 2.68
N ARG A 214 14.42 26.20 2.37
CA ARG A 214 13.60 26.98 3.31
C ARG A 214 12.15 26.50 3.25
N ALA A 215 11.39 26.74 4.32
CA ALA A 215 10.00 26.27 4.44
C ALA A 215 9.04 26.80 3.35
N GLY A 216 9.36 27.93 2.73
CA GLY A 216 8.57 28.54 1.66
C GLY A 216 9.01 28.15 0.24
N ASP A 217 9.93 27.21 0.09
CA ASP A 217 10.40 26.76 -1.23
C ASP A 217 9.26 26.06 -1.99
N PRO A 218 8.92 26.51 -3.22
CA PRO A 218 7.80 25.94 -3.99
C PRO A 218 8.03 24.46 -4.36
N THR A 219 9.28 24.02 -4.48
CA THR A 219 9.63 22.64 -4.89
C THR A 219 9.19 21.59 -3.88
N ILE A 220 9.00 21.99 -2.61
CA ILE A 220 8.64 21.08 -1.51
C ILE A 220 7.31 20.39 -1.78
N THR A 221 6.31 21.11 -2.29
CA THR A 221 4.94 20.60 -2.37
C THR A 221 4.83 19.42 -3.32
N ASP A 222 5.40 19.53 -4.52
CA ASP A 222 5.39 18.46 -5.52
C ASP A 222 6.20 17.24 -5.02
N VAL A 223 7.42 17.46 -4.51
CA VAL A 223 8.28 16.38 -4.04
C VAL A 223 7.66 15.61 -2.86
N VAL A 224 7.01 16.32 -1.93
CA VAL A 224 6.31 15.69 -0.80
C VAL A 224 5.16 14.83 -1.31
N ALA A 225 4.35 15.32 -2.25
CA ALA A 225 3.25 14.56 -2.84
C ALA A 225 3.77 13.33 -3.61
N ARG A 226 4.84 13.49 -4.40
CA ARG A 226 5.49 12.40 -5.15
C ARG A 226 6.10 11.35 -4.22
N PHE A 227 6.69 11.76 -3.10
CA PHE A 227 7.20 10.81 -2.11
C PHE A 227 6.07 10.01 -1.45
N ASP A 228 4.97 10.64 -1.09
CA ASP A 228 3.83 9.91 -0.51
C ASP A 228 3.22 8.92 -1.52
N ALA A 229 3.10 9.33 -2.78
CA ALA A 229 2.76 8.46 -3.90
C ALA A 229 3.75 7.29 -4.07
N LEU A 230 5.05 7.51 -3.92
CA LEU A 230 6.07 6.46 -3.96
C LEU A 230 5.90 5.44 -2.83
N ILE A 231 5.62 5.89 -1.61
CA ILE A 231 5.38 4.97 -0.47
C ILE A 231 4.11 4.15 -0.69
N ARG A 232 3.05 4.77 -1.23
CA ARG A 232 1.84 4.04 -1.62
C ARG A 232 2.12 3.05 -2.74
N TYR A 233 2.88 3.42 -3.75
CA TYR A 233 3.33 2.52 -4.81
C TYR A 233 4.13 1.33 -4.25
N ALA A 234 5.06 1.57 -3.32
CA ALA A 234 5.80 0.51 -2.64
C ALA A 234 4.87 -0.45 -1.87
N SER A 235 3.82 0.06 -1.22
CA SER A 235 2.82 -0.77 -0.53
C SER A 235 2.08 -1.70 -1.50
N LEU A 236 1.65 -1.19 -2.66
CA LEU A 236 0.93 -1.97 -3.67
C LEU A 236 1.81 -3.05 -4.28
N GLN A 237 3.07 -2.71 -4.58
CA GLN A 237 4.04 -3.64 -5.15
C GLN A 237 4.41 -4.76 -4.16
N LEU A 238 4.66 -4.41 -2.90
CA LEU A 238 4.95 -5.40 -1.88
C LEU A 238 3.72 -6.28 -1.61
N GLY A 239 2.52 -5.68 -1.47
CA GLY A 239 1.27 -6.43 -1.28
C GLY A 239 0.99 -7.41 -2.41
N ARG A 240 1.30 -7.02 -3.66
CA ARG A 240 1.25 -7.88 -4.83
C ARG A 240 2.20 -9.07 -4.76
N ARG A 241 3.46 -8.86 -4.32
CA ARG A 241 4.45 -9.95 -4.17
C ARG A 241 4.10 -10.90 -3.02
N LEU A 242 3.52 -10.38 -1.95
CA LEU A 242 3.21 -11.14 -0.73
C LEU A 242 1.83 -11.80 -0.76
N GLY A 243 0.92 -11.30 -1.59
CA GLY A 243 -0.48 -11.68 -1.53
C GLY A 243 -1.22 -11.22 -0.30
N ALA A 244 -0.74 -10.15 0.30
CA ALA A 244 -1.27 -9.59 1.53
C ALA A 244 -1.71 -8.15 1.31
N ASP A 245 -2.67 -7.70 2.12
CA ASP A 245 -3.13 -6.32 2.12
C ASP A 245 -2.12 -5.43 2.83
N VAL A 246 -1.08 -5.02 2.10
CA VAL A 246 -0.04 -4.11 2.58
C VAL A 246 -0.51 -2.69 2.39
N VAL A 247 -0.55 -1.93 3.49
CA VAL A 247 -1.10 -0.57 3.49
C VAL A 247 -0.10 0.43 4.05
N VAL A 248 -0.18 1.68 3.61
CA VAL A 248 0.59 2.77 4.21
C VAL A 248 0.08 3.00 5.63
N GLN A 249 0.98 2.90 6.60
CA GLN A 249 0.68 3.18 8.00
C GLN A 249 0.65 4.69 8.21
N MET A 250 -0.49 5.18 8.69
CA MET A 250 -0.73 6.58 9.04
C MET A 250 -1.51 6.63 10.36
N SER A 251 -1.30 7.67 11.16
CA SER A 251 -2.13 7.92 12.34
C SER A 251 -3.58 8.19 11.94
N ARG A 252 -4.52 8.03 12.88
CA ARG A 252 -5.94 8.33 12.63
C ARG A 252 -6.15 9.77 12.18
N LYS A 253 -5.37 10.72 12.70
CA LYS A 253 -5.43 12.14 12.34
C LYS A 253 -4.95 12.39 10.91
N GLU A 254 -3.84 11.76 10.51
CA GLU A 254 -3.31 11.87 9.14
C GLU A 254 -4.27 11.26 8.11
N ARG A 255 -4.95 10.16 8.45
CA ARG A 255 -5.97 9.56 7.56
C ARG A 255 -7.17 10.49 7.35
N SER A 256 -7.63 11.16 8.42
CA SER A 256 -8.77 12.08 8.31
C SER A 256 -8.41 13.42 7.68
N ASP A 257 -7.13 13.80 7.70
CA ASP A 257 -6.63 15.08 7.20
C ASP A 257 -5.38 14.90 6.33
N PRO A 258 -5.55 14.78 5.01
CA PRO A 258 -4.43 14.68 4.06
C PRO A 258 -3.47 15.88 4.10
N THR A 259 -3.94 17.06 4.51
CA THR A 259 -3.10 18.26 4.59
C THR A 259 -2.12 18.16 5.75
N LEU A 260 -2.53 17.54 6.86
CA LEU A 260 -1.65 17.26 8.00
C LEU A 260 -0.50 16.34 7.60
N ARG A 261 -0.78 15.29 6.80
CA ARG A 261 0.25 14.37 6.30
C ARG A 261 1.32 15.10 5.47
N ALA A 262 0.90 15.93 4.53
CA ALA A 262 1.80 16.75 3.73
C ALA A 262 2.60 17.74 4.60
N GLN A 263 1.98 18.33 5.62
CA GLN A 263 2.65 19.22 6.56
C GLN A 263 3.73 18.50 7.39
N ILE A 264 3.46 17.29 7.87
CA ILE A 264 4.43 16.47 8.63
C ILE A 264 5.65 16.14 7.75
N LEU A 265 5.42 15.72 6.50
CA LEU A 265 6.50 15.46 5.54
C LEU A 265 7.33 16.71 5.25
N ARG A 266 6.67 17.85 5.00
CA ARG A 266 7.34 19.14 4.81
C ARG A 266 8.21 19.49 6.01
N THR A 267 7.68 19.40 7.22
CA THR A 267 8.43 19.73 8.44
C THR A 267 9.64 18.81 8.61
N GLY A 268 9.48 17.49 8.42
CA GLY A 268 10.60 16.56 8.45
C GLY A 268 11.69 16.87 7.42
N LEU A 269 11.28 17.29 6.23
CA LEU A 269 12.18 17.66 5.15
C LEU A 269 12.94 18.96 5.44
N VAL A 270 12.27 19.99 5.94
CA VAL A 270 12.90 21.28 6.25
C VAL A 270 13.82 21.17 7.47
N ASP A 271 13.34 20.58 8.56
CA ASP A 271 14.05 20.57 9.84
C ASP A 271 15.21 19.57 9.83
N HIS A 272 14.97 18.38 9.26
CA HIS A 272 15.90 17.25 9.34
C HIS A 272 16.44 16.80 7.98
N GLY A 273 15.89 17.28 6.86
CA GLY A 273 16.28 16.80 5.53
C GLY A 273 15.78 15.39 5.24
N VAL A 274 14.68 14.95 5.86
CA VAL A 274 14.18 13.58 5.76
C VAL A 274 12.73 13.51 5.30
N LEU A 275 12.42 12.52 4.47
CA LEU A 275 11.07 12.11 4.11
C LEU A 275 10.81 10.72 4.72
N ARG A 276 9.66 10.55 5.37
CA ARG A 276 9.34 9.33 6.12
C ARG A 276 7.98 8.74 5.72
N GLY A 277 7.96 7.44 5.52
CA GLY A 277 6.77 6.63 5.33
C GLY A 277 6.85 5.36 6.17
N ALA A 278 5.72 4.67 6.32
CA ALA A 278 5.69 3.36 6.99
C ALA A 278 4.70 2.44 6.28
N LEU A 279 5.02 1.15 6.24
CA LEU A 279 4.22 0.10 5.62
C LEU A 279 3.77 -0.89 6.68
N ARG A 280 2.46 -1.06 6.81
CA ARG A 280 1.82 -2.08 7.64
C ARG A 280 1.62 -3.33 6.81
N ILE A 281 2.17 -4.44 7.27
CA ILE A 281 2.05 -5.75 6.63
C ILE A 281 1.31 -6.68 7.59
N PRO A 282 0.24 -7.36 7.15
CA PRO A 282 -0.46 -8.31 8.00
C PRO A 282 0.46 -9.45 8.48
N GLY A 283 0.42 -9.74 9.78
CA GLY A 283 1.15 -10.87 10.37
C GLY A 283 2.63 -10.63 10.68
N THR A 284 3.19 -9.45 10.36
CA THR A 284 4.56 -9.11 10.75
C THR A 284 4.64 -8.63 12.20
N VAL A 285 5.86 -8.66 12.76
CA VAL A 285 6.16 -8.20 14.14
C VAL A 285 5.96 -6.70 14.35
N GLY A 286 5.97 -5.92 13.27
CA GLY A 286 5.85 -4.47 13.29
C GLY A 286 5.76 -3.89 11.88
N ASP A 287 5.64 -2.57 11.81
CA ASP A 287 5.58 -1.81 10.56
C ASP A 287 6.99 -1.55 10.02
N ILE A 288 7.16 -1.65 8.70
CA ILE A 288 8.42 -1.25 8.06
C ILE A 288 8.41 0.26 7.91
N SER A 289 9.29 0.94 8.64
CA SER A 289 9.50 2.38 8.51
C SER A 289 10.56 2.66 7.46
N VAL A 290 10.23 3.50 6.47
CA VAL A 290 11.09 3.89 5.35
C VAL A 290 11.45 5.37 5.51
N THR A 291 12.74 5.67 5.55
CA THR A 291 13.26 7.04 5.65
C THR A 291 14.20 7.33 4.50
N ALA A 292 13.87 8.30 3.66
CA ALA A 292 14.80 8.89 2.71
C ALA A 292 15.47 10.10 3.38
N ASN A 293 16.77 10.01 3.62
CA ASN A 293 17.56 11.11 4.18
C ASN A 293 18.36 11.79 3.06
N LEU A 294 17.93 12.99 2.69
CA LEU A 294 18.51 13.75 1.60
C LEU A 294 19.84 14.43 2.00
N ARG A 295 20.11 14.61 3.30
CA ARG A 295 21.40 15.15 3.79
C ARG A 295 22.51 14.12 3.71
N THR A 296 22.22 12.87 4.06
CA THR A 296 23.20 11.76 4.01
C THR A 296 23.15 10.97 2.71
N ASN A 297 22.17 11.26 1.84
CA ASN A 297 21.90 10.51 0.60
C ASN A 297 21.74 9.00 0.86
N THR A 298 20.93 8.64 1.85
CA THR A 298 20.65 7.26 2.24
C THR A 298 19.15 6.97 2.33
N VAL A 299 18.76 5.77 1.92
CA VAL A 299 17.44 5.20 2.24
C VAL A 299 17.62 4.21 3.38
N THR A 300 16.83 4.37 4.43
CA THR A 300 16.88 3.54 5.62
C THR A 300 15.53 2.88 5.83
N CYS A 301 15.53 1.55 5.90
CA CYS A 301 14.37 0.76 6.33
C CYS A 301 14.62 0.24 7.74
N HIS A 302 13.63 0.33 8.62
CA HIS A 302 13.72 -0.31 9.94
C HIS A 302 12.39 -0.90 10.41
N VAL A 303 12.49 -1.83 11.35
CA VAL A 303 11.36 -2.39 12.10
C VAL A 303 11.73 -2.47 13.57
N ASP A 304 10.77 -2.21 14.45
CA ASP A 304 10.91 -2.35 15.89
C ASP A 304 10.25 -3.67 16.34
N VAL A 305 10.94 -4.43 17.19
CA VAL A 305 10.53 -5.75 17.67
C VAL A 305 10.57 -5.77 19.19
N ASP A 306 9.47 -6.17 19.81
CA ASP A 306 9.42 -6.33 21.26
C ASP A 306 10.38 -7.44 21.72
N ALA A 307 11.14 -7.16 22.77
CA ALA A 307 12.04 -8.14 23.37
C ALA A 307 11.23 -9.18 24.17
N PRO A 308 11.72 -10.44 24.24
CA PRO A 308 11.14 -11.46 25.11
C PRO A 308 10.99 -10.97 26.55
N LYS A 309 9.83 -11.16 27.20
CA LYS A 309 9.59 -10.69 28.58
C LYS A 309 10.28 -11.54 29.65
N THR A 310 10.95 -12.62 29.26
CA THR A 310 11.61 -13.56 30.16
C THR A 310 13.06 -13.81 29.74
N GLY A 311 13.92 -14.09 30.71
CA GLY A 311 15.34 -14.38 30.48
C GLY A 311 16.26 -13.16 30.66
N ARG A 312 17.56 -13.44 30.74
CA ARG A 312 18.62 -12.43 30.89
C ARG A 312 18.75 -11.58 29.62
N ALA A 313 19.31 -10.38 29.72
CA ALA A 313 19.46 -9.46 28.59
C ALA A 313 20.17 -10.11 27.37
N THR A 314 21.29 -10.81 27.60
CA THR A 314 22.01 -11.53 26.55
C THR A 314 21.20 -12.69 25.95
N THR A 315 20.31 -13.32 26.71
CA THR A 315 19.39 -14.34 26.18
C THR A 315 18.37 -13.73 25.22
N ARG A 316 17.90 -12.51 25.50
CA ARG A 316 16.98 -11.76 24.64
C ARG A 316 17.65 -11.35 23.33
N VAL A 317 18.91 -10.88 23.40
CA VAL A 317 19.72 -10.59 22.19
C VAL A 317 19.93 -11.85 21.36
N ASN A 318 20.34 -12.95 21.99
CA ASN A 318 20.52 -14.24 21.31
C ASN A 318 19.21 -14.77 20.69
N TRP A 319 18.05 -14.51 21.29
CA TRP A 319 16.76 -14.84 20.69
C TRP A 319 16.53 -14.09 19.37
N LEU A 320 16.92 -12.81 19.29
CA LEU A 320 16.83 -12.04 18.07
C LEU A 320 17.83 -12.52 17.02
N VAL A 321 19.11 -12.67 17.38
CA VAL A 321 20.19 -13.09 16.46
C VAL A 321 19.88 -14.43 15.79
N ARG A 322 19.25 -15.38 16.50
CA ARG A 322 18.85 -16.68 15.93
C ARG A 322 17.82 -16.59 14.80
N GLN A 323 17.06 -15.49 14.73
CA GLN A 323 16.08 -15.23 13.67
C GLN A 323 16.70 -14.52 12.46
N LEU A 324 17.89 -13.94 12.64
CA LEU A 324 18.60 -13.13 11.64
C LEU A 324 19.73 -13.91 10.97
N LYS A 325 19.51 -15.17 10.61
CA LYS A 325 20.56 -16.01 10.00
C LYS A 325 20.88 -15.60 8.55
N THR A 326 19.85 -15.21 7.81
CA THR A 326 19.92 -14.78 6.40
C THR A 326 20.15 -13.29 6.25
N ALA A 327 19.95 -12.51 7.31
CA ALA A 327 20.14 -11.07 7.29
C ALA A 327 21.61 -10.67 7.02
N PRO A 328 21.84 -9.56 6.31
CA PRO A 328 23.18 -9.08 5.98
C PRO A 328 23.94 -8.61 7.23
N ASP A 329 25.25 -8.84 7.23
CA ASP A 329 26.16 -8.47 8.33
C ASP A 329 26.18 -6.96 8.63
N GLY A 330 25.87 -6.13 7.62
CA GLY A 330 25.75 -4.68 7.75
C GLY A 330 24.42 -4.20 8.37
N LEU A 331 23.50 -5.10 8.73
CA LEU A 331 22.27 -4.73 9.43
C LEU A 331 22.62 -4.14 10.81
N ARG A 332 22.12 -2.94 11.11
CA ARG A 332 22.33 -2.29 12.40
C ARG A 332 21.26 -2.74 13.40
N LEU A 333 21.70 -3.17 14.58
CA LEU A 333 20.82 -3.49 15.70
C LEU A 333 20.95 -2.40 16.76
N GLU A 334 19.83 -1.90 17.26
CA GLU A 334 19.76 -1.02 18.42
C GLU A 334 18.85 -1.62 19.49
N ALA A 335 19.31 -1.64 20.74
CA ALA A 335 18.57 -2.16 21.88
C ALA A 335 18.03 -1.03 22.75
N PHE A 336 16.73 -1.07 23.03
CA PHE A 336 16.05 -0.10 23.89
C PHE A 336 15.79 -0.70 25.27
N VAL A 337 16.18 0.02 26.33
CA VAL A 337 15.82 -0.32 27.71
C VAL A 337 14.59 0.46 28.19
N VAL A 338 13.91 -0.07 29.20
CA VAL A 338 12.82 0.64 29.88
C VAL A 338 13.33 1.96 30.47
N ASN A 339 12.57 3.05 30.28
CA ASN A 339 12.89 4.41 30.77
C ASN A 339 14.24 4.96 30.30
N GLN A 340 14.75 4.50 29.16
CA GLN A 340 15.99 5.01 28.58
C GLN A 340 15.89 6.50 28.23
N ARG A 341 16.94 7.25 28.54
CA ARG A 341 17.15 8.62 28.06
C ARG A 341 18.47 8.64 27.28
N GLY A 342 18.44 9.07 26.02
CA GLY A 342 19.62 9.10 25.13
C GLY A 342 19.78 7.84 24.26
N ALA A 343 20.91 7.76 23.55
CA ALA A 343 21.20 6.71 22.57
C ALA A 343 21.26 5.31 23.22
N GLY A 344 20.70 4.31 22.54
CA GLY A 344 20.74 2.90 22.97
C GLY A 344 22.07 2.23 22.67
N ALA A 345 22.21 1.00 23.17
CA ALA A 345 23.30 0.14 22.73
C ALA A 345 23.05 -0.20 21.26
N SER A 346 23.99 0.09 20.37
CA SER A 346 23.83 -0.20 18.95
C SER A 346 25.12 -0.67 18.31
N ASP A 347 25.03 -1.70 17.47
CA ASP A 347 26.17 -2.22 16.69
C ASP A 347 25.68 -2.93 15.42
N LEU A 348 26.60 -3.34 14.54
CA LEU A 348 26.31 -4.13 13.35
C LEU A 348 26.08 -5.60 13.71
N LEU A 349 25.23 -6.27 12.94
CA LEU A 349 24.86 -7.67 13.14
C LEU A 349 26.09 -8.59 13.14
N ALA A 350 27.12 -8.30 12.35
CA ALA A 350 28.40 -9.01 12.38
C ALA A 350 29.00 -9.08 13.79
N VAL A 351 29.12 -7.92 14.44
CA VAL A 351 29.69 -7.81 15.80
C VAL A 351 28.79 -8.49 16.82
N VAL A 352 27.47 -8.29 16.71
CA VAL A 352 26.51 -8.88 17.65
C VAL A 352 26.43 -10.41 17.53
N ARG A 353 26.71 -10.98 16.35
CA ARG A 353 26.82 -12.43 16.14
C ARG A 353 28.01 -13.02 16.88
N GLU A 354 29.12 -12.30 16.93
CA GLU A 354 30.34 -12.71 17.64
C GLU A 354 30.22 -12.49 19.16
N ASP A 355 29.73 -11.31 19.56
CA ASP A 355 29.51 -10.95 20.96
C ASP A 355 28.13 -10.29 21.19
N PRO A 356 27.12 -11.06 21.60
CA PRO A 356 25.80 -10.53 21.95
C PRO A 356 25.78 -9.55 23.14
N ALA A 357 26.85 -9.48 23.95
CA ALA A 357 26.90 -8.61 25.12
C ALA A 357 27.08 -7.13 24.76
N VAL A 358 27.53 -6.80 23.55
CA VAL A 358 27.70 -5.41 23.09
C VAL A 358 26.40 -4.60 23.10
N LEU A 359 25.25 -5.28 22.99
CA LEU A 359 23.93 -4.65 23.07
C LEU A 359 23.39 -4.51 24.51
N VAL A 360 24.18 -4.87 25.52
CA VAL A 360 23.79 -4.84 26.94
C VAL A 360 24.72 -3.89 27.71
N LEU A 361 24.34 -2.61 27.76
CA LEU A 361 25.09 -1.60 28.52
C LEU A 361 24.96 -1.79 30.04
N ASP A 362 23.78 -2.21 30.51
CA ASP A 362 23.48 -2.42 31.92
C ASP A 362 22.59 -3.66 32.07
N ALA A 363 23.16 -4.73 32.64
CA ALA A 363 22.48 -6.02 32.80
C ALA A 363 21.31 -5.98 33.82
N THR A 364 21.23 -4.93 34.64
CA THR A 364 20.14 -4.75 35.61
C THR A 364 18.90 -4.14 34.97
N ARG A 365 19.04 -3.51 33.80
CA ARG A 365 17.94 -2.89 33.07
C ARG A 365 17.33 -3.88 32.09
N GLU A 366 16.00 -3.87 32.05
CA GLU A 366 15.28 -4.73 31.14
C GLU A 366 15.27 -4.17 29.71
N LEU A 367 15.72 -5.00 28.76
CA LEU A 367 15.56 -4.73 27.33
C LEU A 367 14.07 -4.83 26.97
N LYS A 368 13.53 -3.73 26.45
CA LYS A 368 12.13 -3.58 26.05
C LYS A 368 11.90 -3.98 24.60
N ALA A 369 12.75 -3.49 23.71
CA ALA A 369 12.59 -3.68 22.27
C ALA A 369 13.95 -3.59 21.56
N PHE A 370 13.96 -4.04 20.32
CA PHE A 370 15.09 -3.92 19.41
C PHE A 370 14.64 -3.21 18.13
N ARG A 371 15.50 -2.35 17.58
CA ARG A 371 15.37 -1.82 16.22
C ARG A 371 16.36 -2.51 15.31
N LEU A 372 15.85 -3.00 14.19
CA LEU A 372 16.66 -3.57 13.12
C LEU A 372 16.61 -2.60 11.96
N GLU A 373 17.77 -2.11 11.53
CA GLU A 373 17.86 -1.05 10.54
C GLU A 373 18.83 -1.43 9.41
N MET A 374 18.35 -1.33 8.18
CA MET A 374 19.14 -1.46 6.97
C MET A 374 19.22 -0.12 6.26
N SER A 375 20.43 0.34 5.97
CA SER A 375 20.67 1.58 5.23
C SER A 375 21.39 1.28 3.92
N VAL A 376 20.89 1.85 2.82
CA VAL A 376 21.47 1.72 1.49
C VAL A 376 21.70 3.10 0.86
N PRO A 377 22.67 3.24 -0.05
CA PRO A 377 22.86 4.48 -0.79
C PRO A 377 21.60 4.86 -1.59
N MET A 378 21.20 6.12 -1.48
CA MET A 378 20.05 6.67 -2.20
C MET A 378 20.46 7.06 -3.62
N GLY A 379 19.66 6.67 -4.61
CA GLY A 379 19.84 7.14 -5.97
C GLY A 379 19.46 8.61 -6.12
N THR A 380 20.12 9.31 -7.03
CA THR A 380 19.99 10.77 -7.17
C THR A 380 19.13 11.18 -8.35
N LYS A 381 18.95 10.30 -9.34
CA LYS A 381 18.15 10.57 -10.54
C LYS A 381 16.66 10.53 -10.20
N ARG A 382 15.88 11.42 -10.82
CA ARG A 382 14.42 11.50 -10.66
C ARG A 382 13.67 10.33 -11.30
N GLY A 383 14.19 9.83 -12.43
CA GLY A 383 13.57 8.79 -13.25
C GLY A 383 13.91 7.37 -12.79
N ARG A 384 13.39 6.32 -13.45
CA ARG A 384 13.78 4.90 -13.25
C ARG A 384 15.16 4.54 -13.81
N GLY A 385 15.68 3.40 -13.36
CA GLY A 385 16.93 2.79 -13.84
C GLY A 385 18.11 2.97 -12.88
N ARG A 386 19.30 2.55 -13.33
CA ARG A 386 20.51 2.53 -12.48
C ARG A 386 20.81 3.91 -11.87
N GLY A 387 20.81 3.96 -10.54
CA GLY A 387 21.07 5.16 -9.73
C GLY A 387 19.84 6.06 -9.52
N SER A 388 18.63 5.55 -9.73
CA SER A 388 17.37 6.25 -9.46
C SER A 388 17.01 6.27 -7.97
N PHE A 389 16.38 7.36 -7.55
CA PHE A 389 15.79 7.43 -6.21
C PHE A 389 14.69 6.38 -6.03
N ILE A 390 13.80 6.27 -7.02
CA ILE A 390 12.64 5.38 -6.98
C ILE A 390 13.08 3.93 -6.79
N ASP A 391 14.02 3.42 -7.59
CA ASP A 391 14.45 2.03 -7.46
C ASP A 391 15.25 1.81 -6.17
N SER A 392 15.95 2.83 -5.66
CA SER A 392 16.62 2.71 -4.35
C SER A 392 15.64 2.50 -3.20
N VAL A 393 14.48 3.16 -3.22
CA VAL A 393 13.42 2.96 -2.22
C VAL A 393 12.75 1.60 -2.40
N MET A 394 12.37 1.26 -3.63
CA MET A 394 11.70 -0.01 -3.94
C MET A 394 12.57 -1.22 -3.55
N ASN A 395 13.84 -1.22 -3.96
CA ASN A 395 14.78 -2.30 -3.65
C ASN A 395 15.07 -2.35 -2.14
N ALA A 396 15.20 -1.20 -1.46
CA ALA A 396 15.42 -1.19 -0.01
C ALA A 396 14.27 -1.84 0.75
N VAL A 397 13.02 -1.54 0.38
CA VAL A 397 11.82 -2.15 1.00
C VAL A 397 11.77 -3.65 0.73
N ASP A 398 11.98 -4.06 -0.52
CA ASP A 398 11.90 -5.46 -0.94
C ASP A 398 12.99 -6.30 -0.27
N THR A 399 14.25 -5.87 -0.34
CA THR A 399 15.39 -6.56 0.28
C THR A 399 15.25 -6.59 1.81
N PHE A 400 14.78 -5.50 2.43
CA PHE A 400 14.58 -5.49 3.89
C PHE A 400 13.48 -6.46 4.32
N TYR A 401 12.40 -6.56 3.55
CA TYR A 401 11.35 -7.54 3.85
C TYR A 401 11.88 -8.98 3.71
N GLU A 402 12.54 -9.26 2.58
CA GLU A 402 13.04 -10.58 2.22
C GLU A 402 14.15 -11.08 3.17
N ASP A 403 15.14 -10.25 3.48
CA ASP A 403 16.30 -10.70 4.26
C ASP A 403 16.11 -10.57 5.78
N VAL A 404 15.15 -9.75 6.22
CA VAL A 404 14.97 -9.41 7.64
C VAL A 404 13.55 -9.71 8.11
N VAL A 405 12.55 -8.97 7.62
CA VAL A 405 11.22 -8.91 8.26
C VAL A 405 10.48 -10.24 8.21
N GLN A 406 10.53 -10.96 7.09
CA GLN A 406 9.82 -12.23 6.93
C GLN A 406 10.31 -13.35 7.86
N HIS A 407 11.51 -13.20 8.42
CA HIS A 407 12.11 -14.19 9.32
C HIS A 407 11.84 -13.90 10.80
N LEU A 408 11.32 -12.72 11.13
CA LEU A 408 11.03 -12.31 12.50
C LEU A 408 9.70 -12.91 12.98
N LYS A 409 9.71 -13.43 14.20
CA LYS A 409 8.53 -13.92 14.91
C LYS A 409 8.34 -13.11 16.18
N ALA A 410 7.10 -12.69 16.43
CA ALA A 410 6.76 -12.01 17.67
C ALA A 410 6.98 -12.97 18.84
N TRP A 411 7.54 -12.47 19.93
CA TRP A 411 7.68 -13.28 21.13
C TRP A 411 6.29 -13.62 21.70
N SER A 412 6.09 -14.89 22.05
CA SER A 412 4.90 -15.38 22.75
C SER A 412 5.33 -16.11 24.03
N ALA A 413 4.52 -15.98 25.08
CA ALA A 413 4.75 -16.70 26.32
C ALA A 413 4.57 -18.21 26.11
N ALA A 414 5.38 -19.03 26.79
CA ALA A 414 5.18 -20.46 26.78
C ALA A 414 3.81 -20.80 27.39
N PRO A 415 3.04 -21.75 26.82
CA PRO A 415 1.79 -22.20 27.41
C PRO A 415 2.01 -22.67 28.86
N PRO A 416 1.09 -22.36 29.78
CA PRO A 416 1.19 -22.82 31.16
C PRO A 416 1.24 -24.35 31.18
N LYS A 417 2.24 -24.92 31.85
CA LYS A 417 2.34 -26.37 32.04
C LYS A 417 1.32 -26.80 33.08
N MET A 418 0.62 -27.92 32.84
CA MET A 418 -0.16 -28.55 33.90
C MET A 418 0.77 -28.85 35.08
N ARG A 419 0.32 -28.52 36.29
CA ARG A 419 1.06 -28.93 37.48
C ARG A 419 1.12 -30.46 37.48
N PRO A 420 2.29 -31.08 37.70
CA PRO A 420 2.31 -32.50 37.98
C PRO A 420 1.37 -32.75 39.16
N GLU A 421 0.53 -33.77 39.02
CA GLU A 421 -0.34 -34.22 40.10
C GLU A 421 0.55 -34.45 41.32
N VAL A 422 0.32 -33.67 42.38
CA VAL A 422 1.06 -33.84 43.62
C VAL A 422 0.65 -35.22 44.11
N ALA A 423 1.57 -36.19 44.07
CA ALA A 423 1.34 -37.49 44.69
C ALA A 423 0.87 -37.21 46.11
N THR A 424 -0.36 -37.62 46.41
CA THR A 424 -0.97 -37.47 47.72
C THR A 424 0.03 -37.98 48.76
N PRO A 425 0.51 -37.16 49.70
CA PRO A 425 1.37 -37.67 50.76
C PRO A 425 0.62 -38.80 51.48
N PRO A 426 1.27 -39.93 51.81
CA PRO A 426 0.59 -41.04 52.45
C PRO A 426 0.10 -40.57 53.82
N GLY A 427 -1.20 -40.33 53.95
CA GLY A 427 -1.83 -39.92 55.21
C GLY A 427 -2.88 -38.80 55.16
N GLU A 428 -3.43 -38.41 53.99
CA GLU A 428 -4.66 -37.61 54.01
C GLU A 428 -5.86 -38.48 54.45
N PRO A 429 -6.61 -38.10 55.51
CA PRO A 429 -7.81 -38.82 55.92
C PRO A 429 -8.86 -38.76 54.79
N ALA A 430 -9.50 -39.90 54.52
CA ALA A 430 -10.42 -40.16 53.41
C ALA A 430 -11.76 -39.40 53.47
N GLU A 431 -11.82 -38.20 54.07
CA GLU A 431 -13.06 -37.45 54.28
C GLU A 431 -13.36 -36.42 53.17
N LEU A 432 -12.44 -36.21 52.22
CA LEU A 432 -12.63 -35.28 51.09
C LEU A 432 -12.43 -35.94 49.71
N THR A 433 -12.56 -37.26 49.62
CA THR A 433 -12.60 -37.93 48.32
C THR A 433 -13.99 -37.73 47.72
N SER A 434 -14.06 -36.97 46.62
CA SER A 434 -15.30 -36.75 45.87
C SER A 434 -15.90 -38.09 45.42
N THR A 435 -16.98 -38.53 46.06
CA THR A 435 -17.75 -39.73 45.70
C THR A 435 -18.73 -39.45 44.56
N ALA A 436 -18.26 -38.84 43.47
CA ALA A 436 -19.05 -38.74 42.27
C ALA A 436 -19.02 -40.12 41.56
N LEU A 437 -20.07 -40.92 41.77
CA LEU A 437 -20.39 -42.06 40.93
C LEU A 437 -20.54 -41.54 39.48
N SER A 438 -19.58 -41.88 38.63
CA SER A 438 -19.66 -41.68 37.18
C SER A 438 -20.88 -42.44 36.67
N SER A 439 -21.90 -41.72 36.21
CA SER A 439 -23.15 -42.28 35.67
C SER A 439 -22.96 -42.82 34.25
N GLN A 440 -22.01 -43.74 34.09
CA GLN A 440 -21.85 -44.56 32.89
C GLN A 440 -21.44 -45.95 33.36
N ASP A 441 -22.41 -46.73 33.80
CA ASP A 441 -22.46 -48.19 33.73
C ASP A 441 -23.92 -48.59 34.03
N ASP A 442 -24.76 -48.43 33.00
CA ASP A 442 -25.76 -49.41 32.49
C ASP A 442 -26.56 -48.79 31.34
#